data_AF-A0AAD4F8V0-F1
#
_entry.id   AF-A0AAD4F8V0-F1
#
_cell.length_a   1.000
_cell.length_b   1.000
_cell.length_c   1.000
_cell.angle_alpha   90.00
_cell.angle_beta   90.00
_cell.angle_gamma   90.00
#
_symmetry.space_group_name_H-M   'P 1'
#
loop_
_entity.id
_entity.type
_entity.pdbx_description
1 polymer ?
#
loop_
_entity_poly.entity_id
_entity_poly.type
_entity_poly.pdbx_seq_one_letter_code
_entity_poly.pdbx_strand_id
1 'polypeptide(L)'
;MISRLVGGIYWEEMRCDEKSGSIAIKITTTADGLYTGAPQQVWAYNLDGPSVWHDLSTVFGAPFAGRRLEVAGDNGGAIVWPNGTHPGGSQVVTARSEGNMFLSIDPVA
;
A
#
# COMPACT_ATOMS: atom_id res chain seq x y z
N MET A 1 -2.84 -3.15 -18.27
CA MET A 1 -2.94 -4.54 -17.77
C MET A 1 -1.54 -4.95 -17.34
N ILE A 2 -1.27 -5.07 -16.04
CA ILE A 2 0.04 -5.57 -15.55
C ILE A 2 -0.12 -7.07 -15.36
N SER A 3 0.71 -7.84 -16.05
CA SER A 3 0.61 -9.30 -16.05
C SER A 3 0.93 -9.87 -14.67
N ARG A 4 0.05 -10.77 -14.22
CA ARG A 4 0.06 -11.54 -12.97
C ARG A 4 1.23 -12.54 -12.93
N LEU A 5 2.47 -12.06 -12.86
CA LEU A 5 3.64 -12.88 -12.58
C LEU A 5 3.93 -12.85 -11.08
N VAL A 6 4.29 -14.01 -10.52
CA VAL A 6 4.88 -14.08 -9.17
C VAL A 6 6.15 -13.24 -9.19
N GLY A 7 6.29 -12.31 -8.23
CA GLY A 7 7.40 -11.36 -8.19
C GLY A 7 7.28 -10.16 -9.15
N GLY A 8 6.09 -9.90 -9.71
CA GLY A 8 5.84 -8.71 -10.51
C GLY A 8 5.99 -7.42 -9.70
N ILE A 9 6.46 -6.36 -10.35
CA ILE A 9 6.62 -5.02 -9.77
C ILE A 9 5.67 -4.07 -10.48
N TYR A 10 4.90 -3.32 -9.71
CA TYR A 10 4.24 -2.10 -10.15
C TYR A 10 5.07 -0.91 -9.69
N TRP A 11 5.23 0.09 -10.56
CA TRP A 11 5.87 1.34 -10.21
C TRP A 11 5.16 2.52 -10.89
N GLU A 12 5.11 3.64 -10.19
CA GLU A 12 4.70 4.95 -10.70
C GLU A 12 5.49 6.04 -9.99
N GLU A 13 5.62 7.21 -10.60
CA GLU A 13 6.15 8.38 -9.90
C GLU A 13 5.18 8.83 -8.81
N MET A 14 5.71 9.16 -7.62
CA MET A 14 4.89 9.69 -6.54
C MET A 14 4.35 11.06 -6.94
N ARG A 15 3.06 11.29 -6.70
CA ARG A 15 2.37 12.51 -7.13
C ARG A 15 1.34 12.97 -6.10
N CYS A 16 0.94 14.23 -6.22
CA CYS A 16 -0.21 14.77 -5.51
C CYS A 16 -1.44 14.71 -6.42
N ASP A 17 -2.61 14.40 -5.85
CA ASP A 17 -3.89 14.60 -6.54
C ASP A 17 -4.40 16.01 -6.27
N GLU A 18 -4.74 16.76 -7.31
CA GLU A 18 -5.14 18.18 -7.18
C GLU A 18 -6.44 18.37 -6.38
N LYS A 19 -7.30 17.35 -6.28
CA LYS A 19 -8.61 17.46 -5.64
C LYS A 19 -8.59 16.92 -4.21
N SER A 20 -8.00 15.75 -3.97
CA SER A 20 -7.98 15.10 -2.65
C SER A 20 -6.69 15.36 -1.87
N GLY A 21 -5.63 15.83 -2.52
CA GLY A 21 -4.29 15.92 -1.96
C GLY A 21 -3.61 14.57 -1.72
N SER A 22 -4.28 13.44 -1.99
CA SER A 22 -3.80 12.10 -1.59
C SER A 22 -4.02 11.07 -2.68
N ILE A 23 -3.11 10.09 -2.73
CA ILE A 23 -3.17 8.96 -3.64
C ILE A 23 -3.47 7.70 -2.85
N ALA A 24 -4.34 6.84 -3.40
CA ALA A 24 -4.62 5.53 -2.85
C ALA A 24 -4.40 4.46 -3.93
N ILE A 25 -3.44 3.57 -3.70
CA ILE A 25 -3.17 2.40 -4.52
C ILE A 25 -3.97 1.23 -3.94
N LYS A 26 -4.91 0.72 -4.74
CA LYS A 26 -5.78 -0.40 -4.36
C LYS A 26 -5.33 -1.68 -5.06
N ILE A 27 -5.14 -2.73 -4.28
CA ILE A 27 -4.57 -3.98 -4.76
C ILE A 27 -5.53 -5.13 -4.39
N THR A 28 -5.82 -5.98 -5.36
CA THR A 28 -6.68 -7.15 -5.20
C THR A 28 -6.07 -8.36 -5.91
N THR A 29 -6.42 -9.57 -5.44
CA THR A 29 -5.94 -10.84 -6.01
C THR A 29 -6.85 -11.39 -7.10
N THR A 30 -8.03 -10.79 -7.28
CA THR A 30 -9.06 -11.17 -8.24
C THR A 30 -9.03 -10.24 -9.46
N ALA A 31 -9.02 -10.80 -10.67
CA ALA A 31 -9.19 -10.00 -11.88
C ALA A 31 -10.53 -9.25 -11.81
N ASP A 32 -10.53 -7.97 -12.19
CA ASP A 32 -11.69 -7.07 -12.07
C ASP A 32 -12.24 -6.95 -10.64
N GLY A 33 -11.41 -7.24 -9.63
CA GLY A 33 -11.79 -7.25 -8.22
C GLY A 33 -12.34 -5.91 -7.73
N LEU A 34 -11.91 -4.81 -8.33
CA LEU A 34 -12.43 -3.47 -8.04
C LEU A 34 -13.92 -3.35 -8.40
N TYR A 35 -14.36 -3.96 -9.51
CA TYR A 35 -15.74 -3.88 -10.00
C TYR A 35 -16.65 -4.94 -9.40
N THR A 36 -16.08 -6.06 -8.93
CA THR A 36 -16.81 -7.17 -8.31
C THR A 36 -16.92 -7.07 -6.79
N GLY A 37 -16.29 -6.06 -6.18
CA GLY A 37 -16.27 -5.90 -4.73
C GLY A 37 -15.38 -6.92 -4.00
N ALA A 38 -14.37 -7.46 -4.68
CA ALA A 38 -13.39 -8.34 -4.07
C ALA A 38 -12.58 -7.60 -2.98
N PRO A 39 -12.00 -8.32 -1.99
CA PRO A 39 -11.16 -7.71 -0.98
C PRO A 39 -10.02 -6.87 -1.55
N GLN A 40 -9.73 -5.73 -0.91
CA GLN A 40 -8.74 -4.75 -1.39
C GLN A 40 -7.79 -4.34 -0.27
N GLN A 41 -6.49 -4.51 -0.52
CA GLN A 41 -5.47 -3.84 0.26
C GLN A 41 -5.34 -2.42 -0.28
N VAL A 42 -5.43 -1.44 0.62
CA VAL A 42 -5.26 -0.03 0.29
C VAL A 42 -3.96 0.44 0.92
N TRP A 43 -3.07 1.01 0.10
CA TRP A 43 -1.97 1.84 0.56
C TRP A 43 -2.25 3.27 0.10
N ALA A 44 -2.34 4.19 1.04
CA ALA A 44 -2.56 5.60 0.75
C ALA A 44 -1.35 6.43 1.18
N TYR A 45 -1.10 7.51 0.45
CA TYR A 45 -0.07 8.48 0.78
C TYR A 45 -0.47 9.92 0.43
N ASN A 46 0.16 10.87 1.11
CA ASN A 46 0.11 12.30 0.84
C ASN A 46 1.53 12.89 0.89
N LEU A 47 1.85 13.73 -0.10
CA LEU A 47 3.10 14.47 -0.17
C LEU A 47 2.91 15.85 0.47
N ASP A 48 3.56 16.09 1.61
CA ASP A 48 3.49 17.35 2.35
C ASP A 48 4.91 17.86 2.66
N GLY A 49 5.41 18.72 1.79
CA GLY A 49 6.76 19.29 1.87
C GLY A 49 7.84 18.19 1.97
N PRO A 50 8.61 18.14 3.07
CA PRO A 50 9.68 17.16 3.25
C PRO A 50 9.18 15.77 3.71
N SER A 51 7.86 15.56 3.79
CA SER A 51 7.24 14.40 4.41
C SER A 51 6.33 13.64 3.44
N VAL A 52 6.34 12.32 3.55
CA VAL A 52 5.33 11.42 3.01
C VAL A 52 4.53 10.89 4.18
N TRP A 53 3.27 11.28 4.29
CA TRP A 53 2.33 10.64 5.22
C TRP A 53 1.71 9.45 4.53
N HIS A 54 1.67 8.29 5.18
CA HIS A 54 1.11 7.08 4.56
C HIS A 54 0.46 6.16 5.57
N ASP A 55 -0.48 5.34 5.08
CA ASP A 55 -1.18 4.34 5.87
C ASP A 55 -1.50 3.09 5.06
N LEU A 56 -1.76 1.98 5.77
CA LEU A 56 -2.32 0.76 5.23
C LEU A 56 -3.75 0.58 5.77
N SER A 57 -4.66 0.17 4.88
CA SER A 57 -6.05 -0.09 5.23
C SER A 57 -6.59 -1.34 4.55
N THR A 58 -7.40 -2.09 5.31
CA THR A 58 -8.20 -3.23 4.83
C THR A 58 -9.69 -2.97 5.05
N VAL A 59 -10.12 -1.71 4.93
CA VAL A 59 -11.53 -1.31 5.07
C VAL A 59 -12.47 -2.06 4.11
N PHE A 60 -11.93 -2.52 2.98
CA PHE A 60 -12.66 -3.35 2.00
C PHE A 60 -12.30 -4.85 2.10
N GLY A 61 -11.75 -5.30 3.23
CA GLY A 61 -11.27 -6.67 3.44
C GLY A 61 -9.76 -6.85 3.24
N ALA A 62 -9.23 -7.99 3.68
CA ALA A 62 -7.80 -8.29 3.70
C ALA A 62 -7.43 -9.37 2.65
N PRO A 63 -7.15 -8.99 1.38
CA PRO A 63 -6.86 -9.96 0.31
C PRO A 63 -5.55 -10.74 0.51
N PHE A 64 -4.69 -10.26 1.42
CA PHE A 64 -3.38 -10.84 1.71
C PHE A 64 -3.28 -11.38 3.14
N ALA A 65 -4.41 -11.66 3.81
CA ALA A 65 -4.39 -12.29 5.13
C ALA A 65 -3.55 -13.58 5.12
N GLY A 66 -2.67 -13.73 6.12
CA GLY A 66 -1.69 -14.81 6.22
C GLY A 66 -0.37 -14.55 5.49
N ARG A 67 -0.21 -13.41 4.81
CA ARG A 67 1.05 -12.99 4.17
C ARG A 67 1.56 -11.71 4.83
N ARG A 68 2.87 -11.59 5.04
CA ARG A 68 3.45 -10.36 5.57
C ARG A 68 3.31 -9.24 4.53
N LEU A 69 2.86 -8.07 5.01
CA LEU A 69 2.85 -6.82 4.26
C LEU A 69 3.82 -5.83 4.90
N GLU A 70 4.53 -5.09 4.07
CA GLU A 70 5.37 -3.99 4.52
C GLU A 70 5.29 -2.81 3.57
N VAL A 71 5.04 -1.62 4.12
CA VAL A 71 5.32 -0.37 3.43
C VAL A 71 6.55 0.26 4.07
N ALA A 72 7.56 0.62 3.27
CA ALA A 72 8.74 1.31 3.76
C ALA A 72 9.23 2.33 2.74
N GLY A 73 9.68 3.49 3.22
CA GLY A 73 10.42 4.45 2.42
C GLY A 73 11.92 4.21 2.45
N ASP A 74 12.63 4.61 1.40
CA ASP A 74 14.10 4.62 1.35
C ASP A 74 14.70 5.33 2.58
N ASN A 75 13.97 6.32 3.10
CA ASN A 75 14.39 7.19 4.21
C ASN A 75 13.49 7.05 5.45
N GLY A 76 13.00 5.83 5.73
CA GLY A 76 12.27 5.47 6.95
C GLY A 76 10.76 5.39 6.78
N GLY A 77 10.03 5.42 7.89
CA GLY A 77 8.57 5.32 7.91
C GLY A 77 8.06 3.94 7.50
N ALA A 78 8.36 2.91 8.28
CA ALA A 78 7.92 1.55 8.00
C ALA A 78 6.59 1.20 8.68
N ILE A 79 5.67 0.57 7.95
CA ILE A 79 4.48 -0.11 8.47
C ILE A 79 4.64 -1.59 8.15
N VAL A 80 4.58 -2.46 9.16
CA VAL A 80 4.69 -3.92 8.98
C VAL A 80 3.46 -4.60 9.56
N TRP A 81 2.76 -5.37 8.73
CA TRP A 81 1.65 -6.23 9.13
C TRP A 81 2.05 -7.70 8.94
N PRO A 82 2.55 -8.39 9.98
CA PRO A 82 3.08 -9.74 9.85
C PRO A 82 2.08 -10.76 9.31
N ASN A 83 0.79 -10.57 9.60
CA ASN A 83 -0.28 -11.47 9.21
C ASN A 83 -1.13 -10.93 8.04
N GLY A 84 -0.70 -9.83 7.40
CA GLY A 84 -1.43 -9.22 6.28
C GLY A 84 -2.80 -8.65 6.65
N THR A 85 -3.01 -8.40 7.94
CA THR A 85 -4.24 -7.86 8.51
C THR A 85 -3.92 -6.68 9.41
N HIS A 86 -4.85 -5.73 9.47
CA HIS A 86 -4.69 -4.51 10.27
C HIS A 86 -4.50 -4.86 11.76
N PRO A 87 -3.40 -4.43 12.42
CA PRO A 87 -3.06 -4.84 13.78
C PRO A 87 -3.84 -4.07 14.87
N GLY A 88 -4.63 -3.07 14.48
CA GLY A 88 -5.39 -2.20 15.39
C GLY A 88 -4.69 -0.85 15.63
N GLY A 89 -5.40 0.11 16.22
CA GLY A 89 -4.89 1.46 16.46
C GLY A 89 -4.66 2.29 15.18
N SER A 90 -4.06 3.48 15.33
CA SER A 90 -3.63 4.28 14.17
C SER A 90 -2.38 3.66 13.55
N GLN A 91 -2.41 3.47 12.24
CA GLN A 91 -1.30 2.93 11.45
C GLN A 91 -0.71 3.98 10.49
N VAL A 92 -1.00 5.27 10.73
CA VAL A 92 -0.42 6.38 9.96
C VAL A 92 1.03 6.56 10.39
N VAL A 93 1.93 6.54 9.42
CA VAL A 93 3.37 6.72 9.62
C VAL A 93 3.88 7.80 8.66
N THR A 94 5.01 8.42 8.99
CA THR A 94 5.66 9.44 8.17
C THR A 94 7.05 8.96 7.73
N ALA A 95 7.36 9.16 6.46
CA ALA A 95 8.69 9.02 5.87
C ALA A 95 9.18 10.37 5.31
N ARG A 96 10.46 10.48 4.92
CA ARG A 96 10.95 11.63 4.15
C ARG A 96 10.46 11.54 2.70
N SER A 97 10.17 12.69 2.08
CA SER A 97 9.75 12.76 0.67
C SER A 97 10.90 12.59 -0.32
N GLU A 98 12.15 12.62 0.16
CA GLU A 98 13.32 12.22 -0.61
C GLU A 98 13.30 10.68 -0.75
N GLY A 99 13.42 10.16 -1.97
CA GLY A 99 13.46 8.72 -2.24
C GLY A 99 12.10 8.10 -2.57
N ASN A 100 12.06 6.76 -2.62
CA ASN A 100 10.90 5.98 -3.01
C ASN A 100 10.17 5.39 -1.80
N MET A 101 8.90 5.06 -2.00
CA MET A 101 8.12 4.21 -1.10
C MET A 101 7.85 2.87 -1.77
N PHE A 102 7.97 1.78 -1.00
CA PHE A 102 7.74 0.41 -1.47
C PHE A 102 6.65 -0.24 -0.65
N LEU A 103 5.68 -0.86 -1.31
CA LEU A 103 4.79 -1.84 -0.70
C LEU A 103 5.21 -3.25 -1.15
N SER A 104 5.66 -4.06 -0.19
CA SER A 104 6.05 -5.45 -0.38
C SER A 104 4.99 -6.40 0.17
N ILE A 105 4.74 -7.49 -0.57
CA ILE A 105 3.80 -8.55 -0.23
C ILE A 105 4.56 -9.88 -0.31
N ASP A 106 4.93 -10.44 0.84
CA ASP A 106 5.71 -11.68 0.89
C ASP A 106 4.95 -12.83 0.21
N PRO A 107 5.61 -13.80 -0.42
CA PRO A 107 4.95 -14.97 -0.97
C PRO A 107 4.15 -15.73 0.09
N VAL A 108 3.20 -16.57 -0.34
CA VAL A 108 2.53 -17.50 0.58
C VAL A 108 3.60 -18.45 1.16
N ALA A 109 3.58 -18.65 2.47
CA ALA A 109 4.45 -19.58 3.16
C ALA A 109 4.19 -21.03 2.76
#